data_AF-A0A553PLC9-F1
#
_entry.id   AF-A0A553PLC9-F1
#
_cell.length_a   1.000
_cell.length_b   1.000
_cell.length_c   1.000
_cell.angle_alpha   90.00
_cell.angle_beta   90.00
_cell.angle_gamma   90.00
#
_symmetry.space_group_name_H-M   'P 1'
#
loop_
_entity.id
_entity.type
_entity.pdbx_description
1 polymer ?
#
loop_
_entity_poly.entity_id
_entity_poly.type
_entity_poly.pdbx_seq_one_letter_code
_entity_poly.pdbx_strand_id
1 'polypeptide(L)'
;MGNDMLICLRARYQELGPISWREIQVAVLFVVLIVAWISRSPRFVPGWASLLNLRDATGNLTSVTDSTVVILAVLILFVLPAYPRCDPRKNFQTSGALISWSDVQNELQWGVIILAGGGFAMAEGAKRSCLSYWIGSSLKVLDALSPVLVVITISTITAFLTEFMSNTATANLIMPVLAQLAVELQINPLLLMLSAGFACCYAFMLPVATPPNAIIYSSSTISLQRMLLMGLVMNVVTLSVSLISIHTLGNAVLNLNTFPIWANSTNNDMAITDNATDICMAMVEEMAKL
;
A
#
# COMPACT_ATOMS: atom_id res chain seq x y z
N MET A 1 18.92 -25.74 -24.41
CA MET A 1 18.48 -24.74 -23.41
C MET A 1 17.02 -24.30 -23.61
N GLY A 2 16.63 -23.70 -24.74
CA GLY A 2 15.23 -23.31 -24.97
C GLY A 2 14.22 -24.47 -25.01
N ASN A 3 14.56 -25.57 -25.69
CA ASN A 3 13.69 -26.75 -25.77
C ASN A 3 13.55 -27.48 -24.43
N ASP A 4 14.62 -27.56 -23.63
CA ASP A 4 14.61 -28.25 -22.33
C ASP A 4 13.73 -27.52 -21.31
N MET A 5 13.75 -26.17 -21.33
CA MET A 5 12.89 -25.33 -20.51
C MET A 5 11.42 -25.49 -20.91
N LEU A 6 11.12 -25.53 -22.20
CA LEU A 6 9.76 -25.75 -22.70
C LEU A 6 9.21 -27.13 -22.33
N ILE A 7 10.05 -28.17 -22.35
CA ILE A 7 9.68 -29.51 -21.91
C ILE A 7 9.38 -29.51 -20.40
N CYS A 8 10.22 -28.88 -19.59
CA CYS A 8 10.00 -28.76 -18.15
C CYS A 8 8.72 -27.96 -17.81
N LEU A 9 8.49 -26.84 -18.49
CA LEU A 9 7.26 -26.04 -18.33
C LEU A 9 6.01 -26.84 -18.69
N ARG A 10 6.05 -27.60 -19.80
CA ARG A 10 4.93 -28.45 -20.21
C ARG A 10 4.70 -29.58 -19.21
N ALA A 11 5.76 -30.17 -18.67
CA ALA A 11 5.65 -31.18 -17.62
C ALA A 11 4.99 -30.60 -16.36
N ARG A 12 5.44 -29.43 -15.87
CA ARG A 12 4.81 -28.75 -14.72
C ARG A 12 3.37 -28.35 -14.99
N TYR A 13 3.07 -27.87 -16.19
CA TYR A 13 1.69 -27.56 -16.60
C TYR A 13 0.79 -28.80 -16.61
N GLN A 14 1.32 -29.95 -17.03
CA GLN A 14 0.59 -31.22 -16.99
C GLN A 14 0.41 -31.74 -15.55
N GLU A 15 1.37 -31.49 -14.65
CA GLU A 15 1.27 -31.82 -13.23
C GLU A 15 0.18 -31.04 -12.48
N LEU A 16 -0.13 -29.81 -12.92
CA LEU A 16 -1.18 -28.97 -12.32
C LEU A 16 -2.60 -29.58 -12.44
N GLY A 17 -2.86 -30.38 -13.47
CA GLY A 17 -4.17 -30.99 -13.72
C GLY A 17 -5.24 -29.99 -14.18
N PRO A 18 -6.50 -30.45 -14.36
CA PRO A 18 -7.61 -29.58 -14.74
C PRO A 18 -8.01 -28.64 -13.60
N ILE A 19 -8.47 -27.43 -13.93
CA ILE A 19 -8.88 -26.41 -12.96
C ILE A 19 -9.90 -26.97 -11.96
N SER A 20 -9.62 -26.79 -10.67
CA SER A 20 -10.50 -27.33 -9.64
C SER A 20 -11.72 -26.43 -9.40
N TRP A 21 -12.80 -27.01 -8.89
CA TRP A 21 -14.00 -26.23 -8.54
C TRP A 21 -13.70 -25.09 -7.54
N ARG A 22 -12.78 -25.33 -6.61
CA ARG A 22 -12.33 -24.34 -5.63
C ARG A 22 -11.63 -23.16 -6.29
N GLU A 23 -10.75 -23.43 -7.26
CA GLU A 23 -10.08 -22.38 -8.03
C GLU A 23 -11.07 -21.52 -8.81
N ILE A 24 -12.10 -22.13 -9.40
CA ILE A 24 -13.16 -21.38 -10.10
C ILE A 24 -13.91 -20.47 -9.11
N GLN A 25 -14.29 -20.97 -7.93
CA GLN A 25 -14.98 -20.17 -6.92
C GLN A 25 -14.14 -18.97 -6.46
N VAL A 26 -12.84 -19.19 -6.18
CA VAL A 26 -11.91 -18.12 -5.80
C VAL A 26 -11.75 -17.12 -6.95
N ALA A 27 -11.61 -17.58 -8.20
CA ALA A 27 -11.48 -16.71 -9.36
C ALA A 27 -12.71 -15.83 -9.56
N VAL A 28 -13.91 -16.40 -9.42
CA VAL A 28 -15.17 -15.63 -9.51
C VAL A 28 -15.26 -14.59 -8.40
N LEU A 29 -14.95 -14.96 -7.16
CA LEU A 29 -14.95 -14.01 -6.04
C LEU A 29 -13.93 -12.89 -6.22
N PHE A 30 -12.74 -13.21 -6.75
CA PHE A 30 -11.71 -12.23 -7.03
C PHE A 30 -12.17 -11.22 -8.10
N VAL A 31 -12.83 -11.69 -9.17
CA VAL A 31 -13.42 -10.79 -10.18
C VAL A 31 -14.53 -9.95 -9.58
N VAL A 32 -15.41 -10.53 -8.76
CA VAL A 32 -16.47 -9.79 -8.05
C VAL A 32 -15.88 -8.72 -7.12
N LEU A 33 -14.80 -9.03 -6.40
CA LEU A 33 -14.08 -8.09 -5.54
C LEU A 33 -13.55 -6.90 -6.34
N ILE A 34 -12.89 -7.15 -7.48
CA ILE A 34 -12.37 -6.08 -8.36
C ILE A 34 -13.51 -5.21 -8.88
N VAL A 35 -14.59 -5.82 -9.36
CA VAL A 35 -15.76 -5.08 -9.86
C VAL A 35 -16.38 -4.26 -8.74
N ALA A 36 -16.51 -4.82 -7.54
CA ALA A 36 -17.05 -4.12 -6.38
C ALA A 36 -16.17 -2.92 -5.97
N TRP A 37 -14.85 -3.05 -6.01
CA TRP A 37 -13.93 -1.93 -5.78
C TRP A 37 -14.08 -0.82 -6.83
N ILE A 38 -14.00 -1.16 -8.13
CA ILE A 38 -14.08 -0.16 -9.21
C ILE A 38 -15.45 0.53 -9.22
N SER A 39 -16.52 -0.21 -8.96
CA SER A 39 -17.89 0.33 -8.96
C SER A 39 -18.29 1.05 -7.67
N ARG A 40 -17.42 1.07 -6.64
CA ARG A 40 -17.67 1.70 -5.33
C ARG A 40 -17.93 3.19 -5.46
N SER A 41 -17.03 3.91 -6.12
CA SER A 41 -17.14 5.36 -6.36
C SER A 41 -16.55 5.76 -7.73
N PRO A 42 -17.07 5.22 -8.85
CA PRO A 42 -16.65 5.65 -10.17
C PRO A 42 -17.00 7.14 -10.32
N ARG A 43 -16.00 8.02 -10.37
CA ARG A 43 -16.17 9.49 -10.43
C ARG A 43 -17.20 10.01 -11.47
N PHE A 44 -17.55 9.19 -12.47
CA PHE A 44 -18.47 9.51 -13.54
C PHE A 44 -19.96 9.27 -13.21
N VAL A 45 -20.30 8.39 -12.26
CA VAL A 45 -21.68 8.06 -11.87
C VAL A 45 -21.76 7.84 -10.36
N PRO A 46 -22.90 8.12 -9.69
CA PRO A 46 -23.05 7.79 -8.28
C PRO A 46 -22.84 6.28 -8.08
N GLY A 47 -21.73 5.91 -7.45
CA GLY A 47 -21.34 4.52 -7.21
C GLY A 47 -22.28 3.83 -6.23
N TRP A 48 -22.20 2.50 -6.15
CA TRP A 48 -23.08 1.73 -5.24
C TRP A 48 -22.87 2.11 -3.77
N ALA A 49 -21.71 2.66 -3.39
CA ALA A 49 -21.47 3.17 -2.05
C ALA A 49 -22.42 4.33 -1.69
N SER A 50 -22.79 5.17 -2.65
CA SER A 50 -23.72 6.29 -2.44
C SER A 50 -25.16 5.85 -2.15
N LEU A 51 -25.54 4.64 -2.61
CA LEU A 51 -26.84 4.04 -2.30
C LEU A 51 -26.90 3.46 -0.89
N LEU A 52 -25.75 3.12 -0.31
CA LEU A 52 -25.61 2.52 1.01
C LEU A 52 -25.05 3.52 2.04
N ASN A 53 -25.24 4.83 1.84
CA ASN A 53 -24.81 5.84 2.81
C ASN A 53 -25.45 5.55 4.18
N LEU A 54 -24.65 5.04 5.11
CA LEU A 54 -25.08 4.76 6.47
C LEU A 54 -24.92 6.06 7.27
N ARG A 55 -25.90 6.33 8.14
CA ARG A 55 -25.84 7.46 9.05
C ARG A 55 -25.10 7.01 10.30
N ASP A 56 -23.96 7.62 10.59
CA ASP A 56 -23.21 7.35 11.81
C ASP A 56 -23.98 7.82 13.05
N ALA A 57 -23.60 7.36 14.24
CA ALA A 57 -24.20 7.73 15.53
C ALA A 57 -24.15 9.25 15.80
N THR A 58 -23.24 9.97 15.12
CA THR A 58 -23.08 11.43 15.13
C THR A 58 -23.95 12.16 14.12
N GLY A 59 -24.73 11.45 13.29
CA GLY A 59 -25.65 12.01 12.31
C GLY A 59 -25.03 12.35 10.96
N ASN A 60 -23.72 12.15 10.77
CA ASN A 60 -23.01 12.33 9.51
C ASN A 60 -23.16 11.11 8.58
N LEU A 61 -23.18 11.35 7.27
CA LEU A 61 -23.17 10.30 6.24
C LEU A 61 -21.77 9.72 6.16
N THR A 62 -21.55 8.50 6.65
CA THR A 62 -20.26 7.81 6.48
C THR A 62 -20.29 7.02 5.18
N SER A 63 -19.31 7.29 4.33
CA SER A 63 -19.15 6.55 3.07
C SER A 63 -18.57 5.17 3.36
N VAL A 64 -19.13 4.13 2.74
CA VAL A 64 -18.60 2.75 2.81
C VAL A 64 -17.12 2.77 2.41
N THR A 65 -16.22 2.15 3.19
CA THR A 65 -14.77 2.13 2.96
C THR A 65 -14.31 0.92 2.11
N ASP A 66 -13.10 0.96 1.53
CA ASP A 66 -12.54 -0.20 0.78
C ASP A 66 -12.43 -1.45 1.63
N SER A 67 -12.13 -1.27 2.93
CA SER A 67 -12.01 -2.35 3.90
C SER A 67 -13.32 -3.14 4.03
N THR A 68 -14.48 -2.49 3.92
CA THR A 68 -15.78 -3.18 4.00
C THR A 68 -15.95 -4.21 2.89
N VAL A 69 -15.54 -3.87 1.66
CA VAL A 69 -15.63 -4.78 0.49
C VAL A 69 -14.75 -6.01 0.70
N VAL A 70 -13.52 -5.80 1.20
CA VAL A 70 -12.57 -6.87 1.48
C VAL A 70 -13.06 -7.80 2.59
N ILE A 71 -13.52 -7.23 3.71
CA ILE A 71 -14.03 -8.03 4.85
C ILE A 71 -15.25 -8.85 4.41
N LEU A 72 -16.15 -8.26 3.61
CA LEU A 72 -17.30 -8.98 3.07
C LEU A 72 -16.86 -10.16 2.18
N ALA A 73 -15.89 -9.94 1.29
CA ALA A 73 -15.36 -11.01 0.44
C ALA A 73 -14.71 -12.14 1.26
N VAL A 74 -13.97 -11.81 2.31
CA VAL A 74 -13.38 -12.78 3.24
C VAL A 74 -14.46 -13.56 3.97
N LEU A 75 -15.52 -12.91 4.46
CA LEU A 75 -16.65 -13.60 5.08
C LEU A 75 -17.33 -14.57 4.11
N ILE A 76 -17.47 -14.19 2.84
CA ILE A 76 -18.02 -15.08 1.80
C ILE A 76 -17.12 -16.32 1.59
N LEU A 77 -15.79 -16.18 1.65
CA LEU A 77 -14.86 -17.32 1.59
C LEU A 77 -15.08 -18.32 2.74
N PHE A 78 -15.42 -17.85 3.94
CA PHE A 78 -15.75 -18.72 5.08
C PHE A 78 -17.13 -19.39 4.96
N VAL A 79 -18.05 -18.80 4.18
CA VAL A 79 -19.43 -19.33 4.02
C VAL A 79 -19.55 -20.27 2.81
N LEU A 80 -18.74 -20.06 1.76
CA LEU A 80 -18.85 -20.83 0.54
C LEU A 80 -18.39 -22.29 0.74
N PRO A 81 -19.19 -23.28 0.30
CA PRO A 81 -18.81 -24.67 0.39
C PRO A 81 -17.73 -25.00 -0.64
N ALA A 82 -16.72 -25.77 -0.22
CA ALA A 82 -15.59 -26.18 -1.05
C ALA A 82 -15.97 -27.10 -2.23
N TYR A 83 -17.13 -27.76 -2.16
CA TYR A 83 -17.66 -28.62 -3.22
C TYR A 83 -19.14 -28.32 -3.48
N PRO A 84 -19.63 -28.50 -4.72
CA PRO A 84 -21.05 -28.36 -5.00
C PRO A 84 -21.83 -29.44 -4.25
N ARG A 85 -22.96 -29.06 -3.64
CA ARG A 85 -23.83 -29.97 -2.86
C ARG A 85 -24.37 -31.16 -3.67
N CYS A 86 -24.27 -31.11 -4.98
CA CYS A 86 -24.76 -32.12 -5.92
C CYS A 86 -23.62 -32.74 -6.75
N ASP A 87 -22.48 -33.06 -6.14
CA ASP A 87 -21.51 -33.97 -6.76
C ASP A 87 -21.95 -35.43 -6.51
N PRO A 88 -22.44 -36.16 -7.54
CA PRO A 88 -22.88 -37.55 -7.37
C PRO A 88 -21.74 -38.52 -7.06
N ARG A 89 -20.48 -38.08 -7.07
CA ARG A 89 -19.30 -38.93 -6.83
C ARG A 89 -18.83 -38.98 -5.37
N LYS A 90 -19.37 -38.13 -4.49
CA LYS A 90 -18.98 -38.11 -3.07
C LYS A 90 -20.22 -38.32 -2.19
N ASN A 91 -20.20 -39.40 -1.40
CA ASN A 91 -21.12 -39.55 -0.28
C ASN A 91 -21.12 -38.27 0.54
N PHE A 92 -22.29 -37.87 1.04
CA PHE A 92 -22.67 -36.71 1.87
C PHE A 92 -21.68 -36.32 2.99
N GLN A 93 -20.41 -36.11 2.68
CA GLN A 93 -19.40 -35.59 3.58
C GLN A 93 -19.58 -34.07 3.57
N THR A 94 -19.78 -33.53 4.77
CA THR A 94 -19.89 -32.10 5.05
C THR A 94 -18.83 -31.35 4.24
N SER A 95 -19.26 -30.63 3.20
CA SER A 95 -18.35 -29.76 2.45
C SER A 95 -17.84 -28.71 3.42
N GLY A 96 -16.55 -28.76 3.73
CA GLY A 96 -15.90 -27.71 4.51
C GLY A 96 -16.04 -26.36 3.81
N ALA A 97 -15.87 -25.28 4.57
CA ALA A 97 -15.71 -23.94 4.02
C ALA A 97 -14.53 -23.88 3.05
N LEU A 98 -14.53 -22.90 2.14
CA LEU A 98 -13.47 -22.74 1.15
C LEU A 98 -12.12 -22.41 1.81
N ILE A 99 -12.15 -21.67 2.92
CA ILE A 99 -11.00 -21.40 3.77
C ILE A 99 -11.33 -21.72 5.23
N SER A 100 -10.37 -22.29 5.96
CA SER A 100 -10.48 -22.51 7.40
C SER A 100 -9.78 -21.41 8.19
N TRP A 101 -10.17 -21.20 9.46
CA TRP A 101 -9.50 -20.20 10.32
C TRP A 101 -8.02 -20.53 10.51
N SER A 102 -7.66 -21.82 10.57
CA SER A 102 -6.26 -22.25 10.63
C SER A 102 -5.45 -21.80 9.42
N ASP A 103 -6.04 -21.82 8.21
CA ASP A 103 -5.35 -21.36 7.00
C ASP A 103 -5.07 -19.86 7.08
N VAL A 104 -6.08 -19.07 7.49
CA VAL A 104 -5.91 -17.62 7.68
C VAL A 104 -4.86 -17.33 8.75
N GLN A 105 -4.91 -18.02 9.89
CA GLN A 105 -3.97 -17.80 10.99
C GLN A 105 -2.52 -18.07 10.58
N ASN A 106 -2.28 -19.10 9.76
CA ASN A 106 -0.94 -19.52 9.35
C ASN A 106 -0.37 -18.66 8.22
N GLU A 107 -1.21 -18.26 7.26
CA GLU A 107 -0.76 -17.53 6.06
C GLU A 107 -0.76 -16.01 6.24
N LEU A 108 -1.56 -15.49 7.16
CA LEU A 108 -1.67 -14.05 7.38
C LEU A 108 -0.46 -13.52 8.15
N GLN A 109 0.21 -12.52 7.58
CA GLN A 109 1.39 -11.90 8.17
C GLN A 109 1.02 -10.92 9.29
N TRP A 110 0.67 -11.44 10.47
CA TRP A 110 0.27 -10.64 11.65
C TRP A 110 1.28 -9.55 12.01
N GLY A 111 2.57 -9.80 11.79
CA GLY A 111 3.64 -8.83 12.00
C GLY A 111 3.44 -7.55 11.20
N VAL A 112 2.94 -7.62 9.96
CA VAL A 112 2.69 -6.45 9.11
C VAL A 112 1.56 -5.59 9.68
N ILE A 113 0.49 -6.22 10.19
CA ILE A 113 -0.64 -5.52 10.81
C ILE A 113 -0.20 -4.81 12.09
N ILE A 114 0.54 -5.51 12.95
CA ILE A 114 1.09 -4.93 14.19
C ILE A 114 2.06 -3.79 13.89
N LEU A 115 2.89 -3.95 12.85
CA LEU A 115 3.84 -2.92 12.42
C LEU A 115 3.15 -1.67 11.88
N ALA A 116 2.07 -1.83 11.10
CA ALA A 116 1.25 -0.70 10.62
C ALA A 116 0.61 0.05 11.81
N GLY A 117 -0.03 -0.68 12.73
CA GLY A 117 -0.58 -0.08 13.95
C GLY A 117 0.47 0.60 14.82
N GLY A 118 1.66 -0.01 14.96
CA GLY A 118 2.81 0.57 15.65
C GLY A 118 3.32 1.86 14.99
N GLY A 119 3.30 1.93 13.67
CA GLY A 119 3.63 3.15 12.91
C GLY A 119 2.69 4.31 13.23
N PHE A 120 1.37 4.06 13.25
CA PHE A 120 0.39 5.07 13.66
C PHE A 120 0.53 5.46 15.13
N ALA A 121 0.79 4.51 16.02
CA ALA A 121 1.06 4.80 17.43
C ALA A 121 2.34 5.65 17.61
N MET A 122 3.39 5.37 16.84
CA MET A 122 4.64 6.15 16.83
C MET A 122 4.42 7.56 16.29
N ALA A 123 3.60 7.71 15.24
CA ALA A 123 3.20 9.01 14.70
C ALA A 123 2.56 9.90 15.76
N GLU A 124 1.57 9.35 16.46
CA GLU A 124 0.88 10.07 17.53
C GLU A 124 1.79 10.31 18.74
N GLY A 125 2.66 9.36 19.09
CA GLY A 125 3.68 9.53 20.13
C GLY A 125 4.67 10.66 19.81
N ALA A 126 5.14 10.75 18.56
CA ALA A 126 6.03 11.82 18.10
C ALA A 126 5.34 13.20 18.15
N LYS A 127 4.03 13.24 17.84
CA LYS A 127 3.21 14.45 17.98
C LYS A 127 3.06 14.87 19.44
N ARG A 128 2.62 13.96 20.31
CA ARG A 128 2.40 14.26 21.75
C ARG A 128 3.68 14.62 22.50
N SER A 129 4.82 14.07 22.10
CA SER A 129 6.13 14.41 22.66
C SER A 129 6.71 15.72 22.10
N CYS A 130 6.02 16.40 21.18
CA CYS A 130 6.51 17.56 20.43
C CYS A 130 7.81 17.30 19.63
N LEU A 131 8.21 16.05 19.48
CA LEU A 131 9.37 15.66 18.67
C LEU A 131 9.17 16.08 17.22
N SER A 132 7.95 15.91 16.69
CA SER A 132 7.62 16.28 15.32
C SER A 132 7.80 17.78 15.06
N TYR A 133 7.45 18.64 16.03
CA TYR A 133 7.69 20.08 15.96
C TYR A 133 9.20 20.42 16.03
N TRP A 134 9.94 19.75 16.91
CA TRP A 134 11.39 19.94 17.02
C TRP A 134 12.13 19.56 15.72
N ILE A 135 11.78 18.41 15.12
CA ILE A 135 12.32 17.96 13.83
C ILE A 135 11.95 18.96 12.73
N GLY A 136 10.68 19.37 12.65
CA GLY A 136 10.21 20.36 11.68
C GLY A 136 10.95 21.70 11.80
N SER A 137 11.13 22.21 13.02
CA SER A 137 11.90 23.43 13.28
C SER A 137 13.38 23.31 12.88
N SER A 138 13.99 22.13 13.11
CA SER A 138 15.38 21.87 12.69
C SER A 138 15.51 21.79 11.17
N LEU A 139 14.46 21.35 10.49
CA LEU A 139 14.40 21.23 9.03
C LEU A 139 13.92 22.51 8.34
N LYS A 140 13.58 23.60 9.07
CA LYS A 140 13.28 24.91 8.45
C LYS A 140 14.43 25.48 7.63
N VAL A 141 15.66 24.99 7.82
CA VAL A 141 16.79 25.30 6.94
C VAL A 141 16.51 24.87 5.49
N LEU A 142 15.65 23.87 5.28
CA LEU A 142 15.20 23.41 3.95
C LEU A 142 14.13 24.31 3.33
N ASP A 143 13.55 25.27 4.06
CA ASP A 143 12.57 26.22 3.51
C ASP A 143 13.20 27.11 2.41
N ALA A 144 14.51 27.29 2.44
CA ALA A 144 15.25 27.96 1.37
C ALA A 144 15.36 27.13 0.08
N LEU A 145 15.05 25.83 0.10
CA LEU A 145 15.11 24.94 -1.06
C LEU A 145 13.75 24.87 -1.77
N SER A 146 13.77 24.78 -3.10
CA SER A 146 12.55 24.54 -3.87
C SER A 146 11.89 23.21 -3.45
N PRO A 147 10.54 23.12 -3.41
CA PRO A 147 9.83 21.89 -3.03
C PRO A 147 10.26 20.64 -3.82
N VAL A 148 10.66 20.81 -5.09
CA VAL A 148 11.18 19.73 -5.95
C VAL A 148 12.47 19.13 -5.37
N LEU A 149 13.40 19.97 -4.88
CA LEU A 149 14.65 19.51 -4.29
C LEU A 149 14.39 18.76 -2.98
N VAL A 150 13.43 19.22 -2.17
CA VAL A 150 13.02 18.55 -0.94
C VAL A 150 12.52 17.13 -1.25
N VAL A 151 11.66 16.98 -2.26
CA VAL A 151 11.18 15.67 -2.75
C VAL A 151 12.36 14.79 -3.19
N ILE A 152 13.28 15.31 -4.02
CA ILE A 152 14.44 14.53 -4.49
C ILE A 152 15.28 14.03 -3.31
N THR A 153 15.59 14.89 -2.35
CA THR A 153 16.39 14.53 -1.18
C THR A 153 15.71 13.45 -0.36
N ILE A 154 14.42 13.62 -0.06
CA ILE A 154 13.64 12.65 0.74
C ILE A 154 13.52 11.31 0.01
N SER A 155 13.16 11.31 -1.27
CA SER A 155 13.04 10.07 -2.05
C SER A 155 14.38 9.35 -2.19
N THR A 156 15.49 10.08 -2.33
CA THR A 156 16.83 9.48 -2.36
C THR A 156 17.18 8.83 -1.03
N ILE A 157 16.99 9.54 0.09
CA ILE A 157 17.23 8.98 1.44
C ILE A 157 16.37 7.75 1.68
N THR A 158 15.10 7.80 1.28
CA THR A 158 14.14 6.69 1.45
C THR A 158 14.52 5.48 0.61
N ALA A 159 14.93 5.68 -0.65
CA ALA A 159 15.39 4.60 -1.54
C ALA A 159 16.64 3.90 -0.99
N PHE A 160 17.57 4.63 -0.36
CA PHE A 160 18.71 4.00 0.31
C PHE A 160 18.33 3.30 1.61
N LEU A 161 17.43 3.87 2.42
CA LEU A 161 16.97 3.25 3.66
C LEU A 161 16.25 1.92 3.42
N THR A 162 15.45 1.82 2.36
CA THR A 162 14.70 0.61 2.03
C THR A 162 15.57 -0.56 1.53
N GLU A 163 16.85 -0.34 1.26
CA GLU A 163 17.79 -1.42 0.94
C GLU A 163 18.21 -2.20 2.19
N PHE A 164 18.15 -1.57 3.36
CA PHE A 164 18.55 -2.16 4.64
C PHE A 164 17.38 -2.62 5.50
N MET A 165 16.17 -2.14 5.20
CA MET A 165 14.96 -2.34 5.98
C MET A 165 13.83 -2.80 5.05
N SER A 166 12.85 -3.55 5.56
CA SER A 166 11.72 -3.95 4.73
C SER A 166 10.91 -2.74 4.26
N ASN A 167 10.44 -2.75 3.01
CA ASN A 167 9.70 -1.63 2.39
C ASN A 167 8.57 -1.10 3.30
N THR A 168 7.81 -2.00 3.93
CA THR A 168 6.74 -1.63 4.84
C THR A 168 7.24 -1.01 6.15
N ALA A 169 8.35 -1.49 6.71
CA ALA A 169 8.94 -0.89 7.90
C ALA A 169 9.52 0.50 7.60
N THR A 170 10.18 0.67 6.46
CA THR A 170 10.68 1.98 6.02
C THR A 170 9.54 2.97 5.82
N ALA A 171 8.45 2.55 5.17
CA ALA A 171 7.27 3.38 5.00
C ALA A 171 6.67 3.79 6.35
N ASN A 172 6.46 2.85 7.27
CA ASN A 172 5.86 3.14 8.59
C ASN A 172 6.74 4.07 9.45
N LEU A 173 8.05 4.03 9.27
CA LEU A 173 8.99 4.91 9.97
C LEU A 173 9.00 6.33 9.37
N ILE A 174 9.02 6.44 8.05
CA ILE A 174 9.22 7.71 7.33
C ILE A 174 7.91 8.49 7.17
N MET A 175 6.78 7.83 6.91
CA MET A 175 5.49 8.48 6.61
C MET A 175 5.05 9.49 7.68
N PRO A 176 5.09 9.18 9.00
CA PRO A 176 4.70 10.15 10.03
C PRO A 176 5.58 11.40 10.05
N VAL A 177 6.88 11.22 9.83
CA VAL A 177 7.86 12.32 9.83
C VAL A 177 7.61 13.24 8.62
N LEU A 178 7.31 12.66 7.46
CA LEU A 178 7.01 13.42 6.25
C LEU A 178 5.67 14.16 6.32
N ALA A 179 4.65 13.55 6.93
CA ALA A 179 3.37 14.20 7.17
C ALA A 179 3.54 15.50 7.98
N GLN A 180 4.32 15.47 9.06
CA GLN A 180 4.60 16.68 9.83
C GLN A 180 5.46 17.67 9.05
N LEU A 181 6.52 17.19 8.39
CA LEU A 181 7.44 18.04 7.64
C LEU A 181 6.70 18.84 6.56
N ALA A 182 5.74 18.21 5.89
CA ALA A 182 4.89 18.87 4.90
C ALA A 182 4.09 20.04 5.49
N VAL A 183 3.49 19.85 6.67
CA VAL A 183 2.71 20.89 7.35
C VAL A 183 3.61 22.06 7.77
N GLU A 184 4.81 21.78 8.26
CA GLU A 184 5.77 22.82 8.70
C GLU A 184 6.34 23.63 7.53
N LEU A 185 6.62 22.96 6.39
CA LEU A 185 7.10 23.61 5.17
C LEU A 185 5.98 24.19 4.29
N GLN A 186 4.71 24.04 4.69
CA GLN A 186 3.54 24.43 3.90
C GLN A 186 3.54 23.81 2.47
N ILE A 187 4.10 22.61 2.34
CA ILE A 187 4.11 21.81 1.12
C ILE A 187 2.96 20.81 1.19
N ASN A 188 2.32 20.48 0.07
CA ASN A 188 1.26 19.49 0.06
C ASN A 188 1.78 18.13 0.61
N PRO A 189 1.21 17.58 1.71
CA PRO A 189 1.67 16.33 2.32
C PRO A 189 1.57 15.12 1.39
N LEU A 190 0.58 15.10 0.48
CA LEU A 190 0.47 14.06 -0.53
C LEU A 190 1.69 14.01 -1.44
N LEU A 191 2.30 15.16 -1.75
CA LEU A 191 3.50 15.22 -2.60
C LEU A 191 4.68 14.48 -1.95
N LEU A 192 4.98 14.77 -0.68
CA LEU A 192 6.11 14.16 0.03
C LEU A 192 5.87 12.68 0.34
N MET A 193 4.66 12.31 0.76
CA MET A 193 4.36 10.94 1.14
C MET A 193 4.21 10.02 -0.06
N LEU A 194 3.64 10.47 -1.17
CA LEU A 194 3.51 9.67 -2.39
C LEU A 194 4.87 9.43 -3.06
N SER A 195 5.74 10.45 -3.07
CA SER A 195 7.12 10.32 -3.56
C SER A 195 7.97 9.39 -2.68
N ALA A 196 7.86 9.49 -1.36
CA ALA A 196 8.53 8.56 -0.46
C ALA A 196 7.94 7.15 -0.53
N GLY A 197 6.62 7.02 -0.68
CA GLY A 197 5.94 5.73 -0.83
C GLY A 197 6.42 4.95 -2.05
N PHE A 198 6.56 5.62 -3.19
CA PHE A 198 7.18 5.00 -4.37
C PHE A 198 8.66 4.67 -4.14
N ALA A 199 9.41 5.55 -3.49
CA ALA A 199 10.82 5.31 -3.16
C ALA A 199 11.03 4.09 -2.25
N CYS A 200 10.11 3.83 -1.30
CA CYS A 200 10.13 2.62 -0.46
C CYS A 200 9.99 1.32 -1.28
N CYS A 201 9.48 1.37 -2.51
CA CYS A 201 9.38 0.19 -3.36
C CYS A 201 10.65 -0.07 -4.19
N TYR A 202 11.59 0.87 -4.22
CA TYR A 202 12.79 0.82 -5.07
C TYR A 202 13.97 0.21 -4.31
N ALA A 203 13.87 -1.09 -4.04
CA ALA A 203 14.89 -1.90 -3.40
C ALA A 203 15.57 -2.84 -4.42
N PHE A 204 16.58 -2.34 -5.12
CA PHE A 204 17.24 -3.01 -6.25
C PHE A 204 18.72 -3.34 -6.02
N MET A 205 19.38 -2.78 -5.01
CA MET A 205 20.83 -2.88 -4.81
C MET A 205 21.26 -4.14 -4.07
N LEU A 206 20.54 -4.51 -3.01
CA LEU A 206 20.94 -5.60 -2.11
C LEU A 206 20.05 -6.86 -2.28
N PRO A 207 20.64 -8.08 -2.14
CA PRO A 207 19.87 -9.31 -2.28
C PRO A 207 18.96 -9.53 -1.08
N VAL A 208 19.37 -9.03 0.08
CA VAL A 208 18.64 -9.16 1.35
C VAL A 208 17.44 -8.21 1.42
N ALA A 209 17.40 -7.18 0.56
CA ALA A 209 16.38 -6.14 0.63
C ALA A 209 14.97 -6.69 0.32
N THR A 210 14.84 -7.56 -0.68
CA THR A 210 13.54 -8.17 -1.05
C THR A 210 13.66 -9.65 -1.44
N PRO A 211 12.62 -10.47 -1.15
CA PRO A 211 12.63 -11.90 -1.51
C PRO A 211 12.88 -12.19 -3.01
N PRO A 212 12.33 -11.43 -3.98
CA PRO A 212 12.65 -11.64 -5.40
C PRO A 212 14.13 -11.48 -5.72
N ASN A 213 14.80 -10.47 -5.14
CA ASN A 213 16.24 -10.26 -5.33
C ASN A 213 17.04 -11.44 -4.74
N ALA A 214 16.65 -11.95 -3.56
CA ALA A 214 17.28 -13.10 -2.93
C ALA A 214 17.12 -14.40 -3.75
N ILE A 215 15.95 -14.62 -4.37
CA ILE A 215 15.69 -15.81 -5.20
C ILE A 215 16.57 -15.79 -6.45
N ILE A 216 16.67 -14.65 -7.13
CA ILE A 216 17.51 -14.53 -8.32
C ILE A 216 18.99 -14.64 -7.94
N TYR A 217 19.41 -14.02 -6.84
CA TYR A 217 20.79 -14.10 -6.37
C TYR A 217 21.21 -15.53 -5.99
N SER A 218 20.30 -16.33 -5.41
CA SER A 218 20.60 -17.74 -5.09
C SER A 218 20.59 -18.66 -6.31
N SER A 219 19.81 -18.34 -7.33
CA SER A 219 19.66 -19.17 -8.54
C SER A 219 20.64 -18.81 -9.66
N SER A 220 21.28 -17.63 -9.60
CA SER A 220 22.18 -17.13 -10.65
C SER A 220 23.59 -16.89 -10.11
N THR A 221 24.59 -16.98 -10.98
CA THR A 221 26.00 -16.69 -10.65
C THR A 221 26.31 -15.19 -10.79
N ILE A 222 25.42 -14.32 -10.28
CA ILE A 222 25.61 -12.87 -10.31
C ILE A 222 26.49 -12.45 -9.12
N SER A 223 27.54 -11.67 -9.37
CA SER A 223 28.35 -11.10 -8.29
C SER A 223 27.62 -9.95 -7.60
N LEU A 224 27.77 -9.85 -6.27
CA LEU A 224 27.16 -8.80 -5.45
C LEU A 224 27.46 -7.39 -5.98
N GLN A 225 28.69 -7.13 -6.43
CA GLN A 225 29.10 -5.84 -7.00
C GLN A 225 28.33 -5.46 -8.26
N ARG A 226 28.07 -6.44 -9.15
CA ARG A 226 27.31 -6.20 -10.38
C ARG A 226 25.85 -5.88 -10.06
N MET A 227 25.27 -6.59 -9.10
CA MET A 227 23.91 -6.32 -8.67
C MET A 227 23.78 -4.95 -8.01
N LEU A 228 24.72 -4.57 -7.14
CA LEU A 228 24.72 -3.24 -6.51
C LEU A 228 24.83 -2.11 -7.54
N LEU A 229 25.73 -2.25 -8.52
CA LEU A 229 25.90 -1.24 -9.58
C LEU A 229 24.65 -1.13 -10.47
N MET A 230 24.08 -2.25 -10.89
CA MET A 230 22.86 -2.26 -11.70
C MET A 230 21.65 -1.75 -10.90
N GLY A 231 21.58 -2.08 -9.62
CA GLY A 231 20.56 -1.58 -8.70
C GLY A 231 20.64 -0.08 -8.51
N LEU A 232 21.85 0.48 -8.36
CA LEU A 232 22.04 1.93 -8.26
C LEU A 232 21.56 2.64 -9.53
N VAL A 233 21.89 2.11 -10.71
CA VAL A 233 21.40 2.64 -11.99
C VAL A 233 19.87 2.60 -12.04
N MET A 234 19.27 1.49 -11.60
CA MET A 234 17.81 1.36 -11.58
C MET A 234 17.14 2.30 -10.57
N ASN A 235 17.75 2.53 -9.40
CA ASN A 235 17.28 3.50 -8.42
C ASN A 235 17.30 4.92 -9.00
N VAL A 236 18.37 5.33 -9.70
CA VAL A 236 18.44 6.65 -10.35
C VAL A 236 17.36 6.80 -11.44
N VAL A 237 17.16 5.77 -12.27
CA VAL A 237 16.13 5.80 -13.33
C VAL A 237 14.73 5.88 -12.73
N THR A 238 14.41 5.03 -11.76
CA THR A 238 13.07 5.00 -11.13
C THR A 238 12.77 6.24 -10.30
N LEU A 239 13.76 6.79 -9.59
CA LEU A 239 13.63 8.08 -8.90
C LEU A 239 13.37 9.23 -9.89
N SER A 240 14.07 9.24 -11.03
CA SER A 240 13.86 10.26 -12.07
C SER A 240 12.46 10.14 -12.70
N VAL A 241 12.04 8.92 -13.03
CA VAL A 241 10.71 8.65 -13.62
C VAL A 241 9.60 8.97 -12.64
N SER A 242 9.72 8.58 -11.37
CA SER A 242 8.72 8.87 -10.35
C SER A 242 8.61 10.38 -10.09
N LEU A 243 9.73 11.11 -10.00
CA LEU A 243 9.72 12.57 -9.87
C LEU A 243 8.96 13.23 -11.02
N ILE A 244 9.27 12.88 -12.27
CA ILE A 244 8.58 13.42 -13.45
C ILE A 244 7.09 13.06 -13.40
N SER A 245 6.76 11.81 -13.07
CA SER A 245 5.37 11.33 -13.02
C SER A 245 4.55 12.07 -11.96
N ILE A 246 5.12 12.33 -10.79
CA ILE A 246 4.43 13.04 -9.70
C ILE A 246 4.21 14.52 -10.08
N HIS A 247 5.21 15.19 -10.64
CA HIS A 247 5.08 16.59 -11.03
C HIS A 247 4.20 16.80 -12.28
N THR A 248 4.03 15.78 -13.12
CA THR A 248 3.17 15.84 -14.31
C THR A 248 1.78 15.26 -14.04
N LEU A 249 1.65 13.93 -13.93
CA LEU A 249 0.39 13.22 -13.70
C LEU A 249 -0.16 13.49 -12.31
N GLY A 250 0.69 13.47 -11.28
CA GLY A 250 0.26 13.75 -9.92
C GLY A 250 -0.35 15.14 -9.80
N ASN A 251 0.30 16.16 -10.38
CA ASN A 251 -0.27 17.50 -10.39
C ASN A 251 -1.55 17.61 -11.24
N ALA A 252 -1.63 16.92 -12.39
CA ALA A 252 -2.82 16.94 -13.26
C ALA A 252 -4.05 16.28 -12.63
N VAL A 253 -3.86 15.23 -11.80
CA VAL A 253 -4.95 14.48 -11.18
C VAL A 253 -5.29 15.00 -9.79
N LEU A 254 -4.29 15.41 -9.00
CA LEU A 254 -4.43 15.71 -7.56
C LEU A 254 -4.17 17.19 -7.20
N ASN A 255 -3.83 18.05 -8.16
CA ASN A 255 -3.50 19.48 -7.93
C ASN A 255 -2.45 19.67 -6.80
N LEU A 256 -1.36 18.90 -6.88
CA LEU A 256 -0.32 18.83 -5.84
C LEU A 256 0.45 20.15 -5.62
N ASN A 257 0.33 21.12 -6.54
CA ASN A 257 0.97 22.44 -6.41
C ASN A 257 0.31 23.36 -5.37
N THR A 258 -0.92 23.07 -4.94
CA THR A 258 -1.62 23.85 -3.92
C THR A 258 -1.64 23.14 -2.58
N PHE A 259 -1.42 23.88 -1.50
CA PHE A 259 -1.55 23.34 -0.15
C PHE A 259 -3.03 23.10 0.17
N PRO A 260 -3.43 21.88 0.56
CA PRO A 260 -4.83 21.56 0.75
C PRO A 260 -5.39 22.17 2.05
N ILE A 261 -6.65 22.58 2.00
CA ILE A 261 -7.36 23.26 3.11
C ILE A 261 -7.47 22.34 4.33
N TRP A 262 -7.63 21.03 4.14
CA TRP A 262 -7.72 20.04 5.21
C TRP A 262 -6.40 19.85 5.98
N ALA A 263 -5.25 20.22 5.39
CA ALA A 263 -3.96 20.19 6.06
C ALA A 263 -3.62 21.52 6.77
N ASN A 264 -4.47 22.54 6.63
CA ASN A 264 -4.23 23.87 7.19
C ASN A 264 -4.61 23.92 8.67
N SER A 265 -3.59 23.90 9.53
CA SER A 265 -3.75 23.91 10.99
C SER A 265 -4.16 25.28 11.58
N THR A 266 -4.58 26.27 10.79
CA THR A 266 -4.91 27.63 11.27
C THR A 266 -6.37 27.86 11.68
N ASN A 267 -7.27 26.88 11.51
CA ASN A 267 -8.63 26.99 12.06
C ASN A 267 -8.65 26.60 13.54
N ASN A 268 -8.45 27.63 14.37
CA ASN A 268 -8.36 27.63 15.83
C ASN A 268 -9.64 27.20 16.61
N ASP A 269 -10.54 26.42 16.01
CA ASP A 269 -11.81 25.98 16.66
C ASP A 269 -12.12 24.48 16.53
N MET A 270 -11.18 23.65 16.07
CA MET A 270 -11.23 22.21 16.31
C MET A 270 -10.24 21.86 17.40
N ALA A 271 -10.75 21.23 18.45
CA ALA A 271 -10.02 20.84 19.65
C ALA A 271 -8.67 20.16 19.34
N ILE A 272 -7.76 20.24 20.32
CA ILE A 272 -6.35 19.81 20.34
C ILE A 272 -6.15 18.28 20.16
N THR A 273 -7.03 17.59 19.44
CA THR A 273 -6.98 16.15 19.18
C THR A 273 -6.85 15.91 17.67
N ASP A 274 -5.91 15.04 17.29
CA ASP A 274 -5.99 14.20 16.09
C ASP A 274 -5.44 14.66 14.71
N ASN A 275 -4.93 15.88 14.50
CA ASN A 275 -4.45 16.29 13.16
C ASN A 275 -3.46 15.36 12.38
N ALA A 276 -2.47 14.67 12.98
CA ALA A 276 -1.48 13.92 12.17
C ALA A 276 -1.98 12.53 11.75
N THR A 277 -2.67 11.82 12.65
CA THR A 277 -3.40 10.59 12.32
C THR A 277 -4.55 10.88 11.39
N ASP A 278 -5.26 12.00 11.58
CA ASP A 278 -6.33 12.44 10.68
C ASP A 278 -5.80 12.85 9.32
N ILE A 279 -4.62 13.46 9.23
CA ILE A 279 -3.94 13.72 7.95
C ILE A 279 -3.57 12.39 7.28
N CYS A 280 -2.92 11.46 7.98
CA CYS A 280 -2.61 10.14 7.41
C CYS A 280 -3.87 9.37 7.00
N MET A 281 -4.95 9.42 7.78
CA MET A 281 -6.23 8.75 7.50
C MET A 281 -7.01 9.44 6.39
N ALA A 282 -7.10 10.77 6.38
CA ALA A 282 -7.67 11.56 5.30
C ALA A 282 -6.87 11.40 4.00
N MET A 283 -5.57 11.11 4.10
CA MET A 283 -4.72 10.76 2.97
C MET A 283 -4.96 9.32 2.48
N VAL A 284 -5.12 8.35 3.38
CA VAL A 284 -5.57 7.00 2.99
C VAL A 284 -6.94 7.11 2.31
N GLU A 285 -7.82 7.98 2.80
CA GLU A 285 -9.14 8.23 2.24
C GLU A 285 -9.08 8.99 0.89
N GLU A 286 -8.18 9.97 0.72
CA GLU A 286 -7.92 10.63 -0.58
C GLU A 286 -7.28 9.68 -1.58
N MET A 287 -6.33 8.84 -1.16
CA MET A 287 -5.75 7.81 -2.02
C MET A 287 -6.77 6.70 -2.34
N ALA A 288 -7.70 6.40 -1.44
CA ALA A 288 -8.83 5.50 -1.67
C ALA A 288 -9.90 6.09 -2.60
N LYS A 289 -9.89 7.42 -2.83
CA LYS A 289 -10.73 8.07 -3.85
C LYS A 289 -10.10 7.98 -5.26
N LEU A 290 -8.84 7.54 -5.40
CA LEU A 290 -8.21 7.26 -6.69
C LEU A 290 -8.57 5.86 -7.19
#